data_AF-A0A2H3GMJ8-F1
#
_entry.id   AF-A0A2H3GMJ8-F1
#
_cell.length_a   1.000
_cell.length_b   1.000
_cell.length_c   1.000
_cell.angle_alpha   90.00
_cell.angle_beta   90.00
_cell.angle_gamma   90.00
#
_symmetry.space_group_name_H-M   'P 1'
#
loop_
_entity.id
_entity.type
_entity.pdbx_description
1 polymer ?
#
loop_
_entity_poly.entity_id
_entity_poly.type
_entity_poly.pdbx_seq_one_letter_code
_entity_poly.pdbx_strand_id
1 'polypeptide(L)'
;MSIAIAGSGDLARYMVEEFPRAGLDLVILTRTYKPHLAKEGVQQFMTDYSSTSLDEALRGCKALISTIVDMSQTYVDIHLQLLAACRRSASCKRFIPSEFAGNTRDYPDQPAYFRNINERVRQALKQQDQVEWTIVCIGFFADYFIPASNRYIRNMREGSLIDFDNEKFSVPGSLQDSIDITLARDVVKGLVALVNGPIWAPYTFMSGQRLTWREIVDTIRRERPKFTVQVSTLNEVIDTLMPGNSADDITFAQLQLYSASGAARCPEGECILRLIMSAHGYSLRETNSPTLASYVSTHNDTYPFINPSKADLVGKSVFITGASKGIWKGTAIRFDMAEESVKAAAETAKEILDGSLDILINNAGCLEEWKPVTESDPSEWWTWEVTMEGTYLSARYFIALLLKSSAKTVINISSVGAQIIVPGASAYQTSKFALCHFTEFIDKKYYEQGFVAISIHPGGIKTQLALNIPPAMHSHLNDRLELAADTMVWLSRERRDWLSGRFITVNWDMEELENMKKEILQRNLLKFRMTT
;
A
#
# COMPACT_ATOMS: atom_id res chain seq x y z
N MET A 1 21.49 7.81 20.26
CA MET A 1 22.61 8.15 19.36
C MET A 1 22.03 8.85 18.15
N SER A 2 22.55 10.03 17.83
CA SER A 2 21.98 10.89 16.79
C SER A 2 22.45 10.49 15.39
N ILE A 3 21.75 10.98 14.37
CA ILE A 3 22.16 10.90 12.96
C ILE A 3 22.59 12.28 12.51
N ALA A 4 23.79 12.40 11.95
CA ALA A 4 24.23 13.65 11.34
C ALA A 4 23.68 13.75 9.91
N ILE A 5 23.13 14.91 9.56
CA ILE A 5 22.65 15.20 8.20
C ILE A 5 23.49 16.35 7.64
N ALA A 6 24.34 16.08 6.65
CA ALA A 6 25.08 17.11 5.94
C ALA A 6 24.20 17.72 4.85
N GLY A 7 23.83 18.99 5.02
CA GLY A 7 22.97 19.71 4.09
C GLY A 7 21.59 20.03 4.67
N SER A 8 21.14 21.27 4.45
CA SER A 8 19.86 21.78 4.94
C SER A 8 18.90 22.08 3.77
N GLY A 9 18.90 21.21 2.76
CA GLY A 9 18.09 21.35 1.55
C GLY A 9 16.65 20.85 1.75
N ASP A 10 15.91 20.73 0.66
CA ASP A 10 14.48 20.39 0.71
C ASP A 10 14.23 18.98 1.28
N LEU A 11 15.10 18.00 0.99
CA LEU A 11 14.99 16.65 1.55
C LEU A 11 15.16 16.65 3.09
N ALA A 12 16.00 17.55 3.63
CA ALA A 12 16.19 17.68 5.08
C ALA A 12 14.90 18.07 5.80
N ARG A 13 13.98 18.78 5.12
CA ARG A 13 12.66 19.12 5.67
C ARG A 13 11.81 17.89 5.96
N TYR A 14 11.92 16.83 5.16
CA TYR A 14 11.29 15.54 5.44
C TYR A 14 12.04 14.79 6.56
N MET A 15 13.37 14.84 6.57
CA MET A 15 14.20 14.17 7.57
C MET A 15 13.91 14.65 8.99
N VAL A 16 13.77 15.96 9.20
CA VAL A 16 13.43 16.54 10.52
C VAL A 16 12.03 16.17 11.01
N GLU A 17 11.17 15.59 10.16
CA GLU A 17 9.87 15.07 10.60
C GLU A 17 9.93 13.57 10.87
N GLU A 18 10.52 12.79 9.97
CA GLU A 18 10.45 11.33 10.03
C GLU A 18 11.47 10.70 11.00
N PHE A 19 12.68 11.24 11.12
CA PHE A 19 13.68 10.67 12.04
C PHE A 19 13.27 10.82 13.50
N PRO A 20 12.87 12.02 14.00
CA PRO A 20 12.38 12.15 15.37
C PRO A 20 11.12 11.30 15.63
N ARG A 21 10.21 11.18 14.66
CA ARG A 21 9.04 10.26 14.75
C ARG A 21 9.45 8.81 14.97
N ALA A 22 10.60 8.41 14.44
CA ALA A 22 11.18 7.08 14.64
C ALA A 22 12.09 6.98 15.88
N GLY A 23 12.09 7.99 16.75
CA GLY A 23 12.91 8.02 17.97
C GLY A 23 14.41 8.25 17.71
N LEU A 24 14.77 8.84 16.57
CA LEU A 24 16.14 9.15 16.20
C LEU A 24 16.37 10.67 16.19
N ASP A 25 17.22 11.15 17.10
CA ASP A 25 17.65 12.55 17.11
C ASP A 25 18.53 12.87 15.90
N LEU A 26 18.45 14.11 15.42
CA LEU A 26 19.23 14.61 14.29
C LEU A 26 20.21 15.71 14.70
N VAL A 27 21.36 15.73 14.03
CA VAL A 27 22.29 16.88 13.99
C VAL A 27 22.40 17.35 12.55
N ILE A 28 21.70 18.43 12.20
CA ILE A 28 21.75 19.04 10.87
C ILE A 28 23.00 19.92 10.76
N LEU A 29 23.90 19.56 9.86
CA LEU A 29 25.09 20.33 9.53
C LEU A 29 24.75 21.36 8.47
N THR A 30 24.89 22.63 8.82
CA THR A 30 24.55 23.73 7.91
C THR A 30 25.49 24.92 8.13
N ARG A 31 25.63 25.78 7.11
CA ARG A 31 26.46 26.99 7.21
C ARG A 31 25.75 28.14 7.92
N THR A 32 24.41 28.10 7.96
CA THR A 32 23.58 29.15 8.56
C THR A 32 22.34 28.53 9.19
N TYR A 33 21.90 29.08 10.31
CA TYR A 33 20.72 28.59 11.03
C TYR A 33 19.46 28.65 10.16
N LYS A 34 18.66 27.58 10.16
CA LYS A 34 17.42 27.45 9.38
C LYS A 34 16.21 27.33 10.31
N PRO A 35 15.44 28.40 10.53
CA PRO A 35 14.28 28.37 11.43
C PRO A 35 13.26 27.26 11.11
N HIS A 36 13.02 27.01 9.82
CA HIS A 36 12.05 26.00 9.36
C HIS A 36 12.49 24.54 9.60
N LEU A 37 13.74 24.30 10.03
CA LEU A 37 14.24 22.98 10.42
C LEU A 37 14.27 22.78 11.94
N ALA A 38 13.95 23.81 12.73
CA ALA A 38 13.93 23.71 14.18
C ALA A 38 12.71 22.91 14.64
N LYS A 39 12.94 21.70 15.15
CA LYS A 39 11.94 20.79 15.72
C LYS A 39 12.51 20.08 16.94
N GLU A 40 11.63 19.52 17.77
CA GLU A 40 12.03 18.64 18.87
C GLU A 40 12.83 17.43 18.32
N GLY A 41 13.90 17.05 19.02
CA GLY A 41 14.82 16.00 18.55
C GLY A 41 15.78 16.43 17.42
N VAL A 42 15.82 17.73 17.06
CA VAL A 42 16.69 18.24 15.98
C VAL A 42 17.62 19.34 16.48
N GLN A 43 18.93 19.06 16.45
CA GLN A 43 19.98 20.05 16.65
C GLN A 43 20.49 20.57 15.31
N GLN A 44 20.81 21.86 15.21
CA GLN A 44 21.56 22.41 14.08
C GLN A 44 22.98 22.75 14.52
N PHE A 45 23.98 22.24 13.80
CA PHE A 45 25.39 22.51 14.04
C PHE A 45 25.95 23.36 12.91
N MET A 46 26.46 24.55 13.24
CA MET A 46 27.03 25.44 12.24
C MET A 46 28.41 24.94 11.84
N THR A 47 28.60 24.62 10.56
CA THR A 47 29.87 24.07 10.06
C THR A 47 30.32 24.77 8.78
N ASP A 48 31.61 25.00 8.68
CA ASP A 48 32.31 25.38 7.45
C ASP A 48 32.78 24.15 6.64
N TYR A 49 32.50 22.94 7.14
CA TYR A 49 32.95 21.65 6.63
C TYR A 49 34.46 21.41 6.72
N SER A 50 35.20 22.18 7.52
CA SER A 50 36.61 21.89 7.83
C SER A 50 36.74 20.61 8.67
N SER A 51 37.95 20.03 8.69
CA SER A 51 38.25 18.82 9.47
C SER A 51 37.85 18.96 10.94
N THR A 52 38.24 20.06 11.60
CA THR A 52 37.96 20.29 13.03
C THR A 52 36.46 20.46 13.29
N SER A 53 35.78 21.25 12.45
CA SER A 53 34.34 21.48 12.58
C SER A 53 33.54 20.18 12.41
N LEU A 54 33.94 19.33 11.45
CA LEU A 54 33.30 18.03 11.24
C LEU A 54 33.57 17.03 12.37
N ASP A 55 34.77 17.04 12.95
CA ASP A 55 35.10 16.15 14.08
C ASP A 55 34.24 16.46 15.32
N GLU A 56 33.94 17.74 15.56
CA GLU A 56 33.01 18.16 16.61
C GLU A 56 31.56 17.82 16.27
N ALA A 57 31.14 18.13 15.05
CA ALA A 57 29.78 17.90 14.57
C ALA A 57 29.34 16.43 14.62
N LEU A 58 30.25 15.49 14.37
CA LEU A 58 29.95 14.05 14.33
C LEU A 58 30.09 13.36 15.70
N ARG A 59 30.43 14.09 16.77
CA ARG A 59 30.59 13.53 18.11
C ARG A 59 29.26 12.96 18.61
N GLY A 60 29.24 11.67 18.95
CA GLY A 60 28.02 10.99 19.44
C GLY A 60 27.01 10.62 18.35
N CYS A 61 27.29 10.93 17.08
CA CYS A 61 26.49 10.46 15.95
C CYS A 61 26.88 9.02 15.58
N LYS A 62 25.90 8.19 15.20
CA LYS A 62 26.15 6.81 14.73
C LYS A 62 26.34 6.71 13.21
N ALA A 63 25.74 7.62 12.46
CA ALA A 63 25.79 7.65 11.02
C ALA A 63 25.71 9.08 10.50
N LEU A 64 26.21 9.28 9.28
CA LEU A 64 26.17 10.53 8.54
C LEU A 64 25.44 10.30 7.20
N ILE A 65 24.49 11.17 6.88
CA ILE A 65 23.79 11.20 5.60
C ILE A 65 24.03 12.55 4.95
N SER A 66 24.58 12.59 3.74
CA SER A 66 24.71 13.82 2.98
C SER A 66 23.52 13.99 2.04
N THR A 67 22.93 15.17 2.04
CA THR A 67 21.92 15.63 1.06
C THR A 67 22.40 16.91 0.36
N ILE A 68 23.70 17.16 0.32
CA ILE A 68 24.30 18.32 -0.34
C ILE A 68 24.15 18.15 -1.85
N VAL A 69 23.53 19.12 -2.50
CA VAL A 69 23.39 19.18 -3.96
C VAL A 69 24.36 20.24 -4.46
N ASP A 70 25.39 19.81 -5.19
CA ASP A 70 26.38 20.67 -5.82
C ASP A 70 26.98 19.90 -7.01
N MET A 71 27.17 20.58 -8.15
CA MET A 71 27.70 19.98 -9.39
C MET A 71 29.08 20.55 -9.74
N SER A 72 29.87 20.92 -8.73
CA SER A 72 31.23 21.45 -8.86
C SER A 72 32.24 20.60 -8.07
N GLN A 73 33.52 20.97 -8.16
CA GLN A 73 34.58 20.36 -7.34
C GLN A 73 34.30 20.47 -5.84
N THR A 74 33.55 21.49 -5.41
CA THR A 74 33.11 21.68 -4.02
C THR A 74 32.36 20.45 -3.48
N TYR A 75 31.54 19.79 -4.31
CA TYR A 75 30.87 18.54 -3.93
C TYR A 75 31.89 17.48 -3.50
N VAL A 76 32.91 17.26 -4.33
CA VAL A 76 33.94 16.24 -4.11
C VAL A 76 34.70 16.56 -2.84
N ASP A 77 35.18 17.80 -2.71
CA ASP A 77 35.99 18.23 -1.57
C ASP A 77 35.23 18.07 -0.24
N ILE A 78 33.96 18.46 -0.20
CA ILE A 78 33.11 18.29 0.97
C ILE A 78 32.88 16.80 1.27
N HIS A 79 32.51 15.98 0.29
CA HIS A 79 32.20 14.56 0.54
C HIS A 79 33.44 13.75 0.96
N LEU A 80 34.63 14.09 0.44
CA LEU A 80 35.88 13.49 0.91
C LEU A 80 36.20 13.91 2.35
N GLN A 81 35.93 15.16 2.73
CA GLN A 81 36.08 15.61 4.12
C GLN A 81 35.07 14.95 5.06
N LEU A 82 33.82 14.77 4.63
CA LEU A 82 32.78 14.04 5.37
C LEU A 82 33.20 12.58 5.61
N LEU A 83 33.66 11.88 4.56
CA LEU A 83 34.17 10.51 4.69
C LEU A 83 35.39 10.45 5.63
N ALA A 84 36.33 11.39 5.50
CA ALA A 84 37.50 11.47 6.38
C ALA A 84 37.10 11.71 7.84
N ALA A 85 36.08 12.53 8.10
CA ALA A 85 35.55 12.76 9.44
C ALA A 85 34.89 11.51 10.02
N CYS A 86 34.12 10.73 9.24
CA CYS A 86 33.61 9.42 9.67
C CYS A 86 34.75 8.45 10.00
N ARG A 87 35.83 8.43 9.21
CA ARG A 87 37.01 7.59 9.45
C ARG A 87 37.69 7.94 10.78
N ARG A 88 37.79 9.23 11.12
CA ARG A 88 38.36 9.71 12.39
C ARG A 88 37.40 9.56 13.58
N SER A 89 36.09 9.66 13.37
CA SER A 89 35.08 9.58 14.43
C SER A 89 35.09 8.21 15.12
N ALA A 90 34.98 8.19 16.44
CA ALA A 90 34.89 6.95 17.21
C ALA A 90 33.53 6.24 17.05
N SER A 91 32.45 6.99 16.76
CA SER A 91 31.07 6.48 16.73
C SER A 91 30.40 6.57 15.36
N CYS A 92 30.74 7.57 14.54
CA CYS A 92 30.09 7.80 13.25
C CYS A 92 30.78 6.97 12.17
N LYS A 93 30.46 5.67 12.12
CA LYS A 93 31.11 4.68 11.23
C LYS A 93 30.28 4.27 10.02
N ARG A 94 29.22 5.03 9.74
CA ARG A 94 28.29 4.80 8.65
C ARG A 94 28.08 6.06 7.83
N PHE A 95 28.21 5.96 6.50
CA PHE A 95 28.09 7.11 5.61
C PHE A 95 27.23 6.86 4.36
N ILE A 96 26.26 7.73 4.12
CA ILE A 96 25.46 7.78 2.88
C ILE A 96 25.82 9.08 2.15
N PRO A 97 26.49 9.02 0.98
CA PRO A 97 26.78 10.21 0.17
C PRO A 97 25.52 10.73 -0.53
N SER A 98 25.56 11.99 -0.96
CA SER A 98 24.42 12.64 -1.64
C SER A 98 24.37 12.21 -3.11
N GLU A 99 23.67 11.11 -3.39
CA GLU A 99 23.39 10.65 -4.77
C GLU A 99 21.90 10.68 -5.10
N PHE A 100 21.09 9.86 -4.41
CA PHE A 100 19.63 9.80 -4.57
C PHE A 100 19.16 9.83 -6.03
N ALA A 101 19.88 9.10 -6.90
CA ALA A 101 19.58 8.96 -8.32
C ALA A 101 19.20 7.51 -8.63
N GLY A 102 19.36 7.06 -9.88
CA GLY A 102 18.94 5.73 -10.31
C GLY A 102 19.96 4.65 -10.04
N ASN A 103 19.93 3.60 -10.85
CA ASN A 103 20.82 2.46 -10.75
C ASN A 103 22.25 2.80 -11.22
N THR A 104 22.97 3.52 -10.38
CA THR A 104 24.37 3.91 -10.57
C THR A 104 25.36 2.77 -10.33
N ARG A 105 24.86 1.58 -9.96
CA ARG A 105 25.65 0.36 -9.91
C ARG A 105 25.89 -0.18 -11.32
N ASP A 106 24.80 -0.37 -12.06
CA ASP A 106 24.83 -1.00 -13.39
C ASP A 106 25.02 0.05 -14.50
N TYR A 107 24.69 1.32 -14.22
CA TYR A 107 24.86 2.47 -15.10
C TYR A 107 25.68 3.57 -14.39
N PRO A 108 26.98 3.33 -14.11
CA PRO A 108 27.80 4.21 -13.26
C PRO A 108 28.03 5.60 -13.85
N ASP A 109 27.92 5.75 -15.16
CA ASP A 109 28.04 7.00 -15.89
C ASP A 109 26.71 7.75 -16.03
N GLN A 110 25.62 7.25 -15.44
CA GLN A 110 24.32 7.90 -15.45
C GLN A 110 23.92 8.38 -14.04
N PRO A 111 23.18 9.51 -13.93
CA PRO A 111 23.06 10.55 -14.94
C PRO A 111 24.44 11.10 -15.36
N ALA A 112 24.60 11.52 -16.62
CA ALA A 112 25.91 11.88 -17.19
C ALA A 112 26.71 12.93 -16.36
N TYR A 113 26.02 13.84 -15.67
CA TYR A 113 26.67 14.82 -14.79
C TYR A 113 27.32 14.21 -13.54
N PHE A 114 26.98 12.97 -13.14
CA PHE A 114 27.63 12.25 -12.04
C PHE A 114 29.02 11.73 -12.39
N ARG A 115 29.30 11.48 -13.68
CA ARG A 115 30.58 10.88 -14.13
C ARG A 115 31.79 11.63 -13.59
N ASN A 116 31.81 12.96 -13.70
CA ASN A 116 33.00 13.73 -13.33
C ASN A 116 33.12 14.05 -11.83
N ILE A 117 32.05 13.86 -11.07
CA ILE A 117 31.91 14.38 -9.70
C ILE A 117 31.71 13.23 -8.72
N ASN A 118 30.55 12.57 -8.79
CA ASN A 118 30.17 11.52 -7.87
C ASN A 118 31.10 10.31 -7.99
N GLU A 119 31.58 9.98 -9.19
CA GLU A 119 32.50 8.85 -9.40
C GLU A 119 33.75 8.93 -8.50
N ARG A 120 34.31 10.13 -8.30
CA ARG A 120 35.47 10.34 -7.42
C ARG A 120 35.16 9.99 -5.97
N VAL A 121 33.97 10.35 -5.50
CA VAL A 121 33.49 9.99 -4.16
C VAL A 121 33.26 8.48 -4.06
N ARG A 122 32.64 7.86 -5.07
CA ARG A 122 32.45 6.40 -5.13
C ARG A 122 33.77 5.63 -5.09
N GLN A 123 34.79 6.11 -5.80
CA GLN A 123 36.14 5.52 -5.78
C GLN A 123 36.76 5.60 -4.37
N ALA A 124 36.67 6.77 -3.72
CA ALA A 124 37.16 6.93 -2.35
C ALA A 124 36.44 6.01 -1.34
N LEU A 125 35.12 5.82 -1.50
CA LEU A 125 34.34 4.89 -0.69
C LEU A 125 34.79 3.43 -0.87
N LYS A 126 35.07 3.02 -2.11
CA LYS A 126 35.55 1.66 -2.45
C LYS A 126 36.98 1.39 -2.00
N GLN A 127 37.80 2.41 -1.83
CA GLN A 127 39.23 2.30 -1.45
C GLN A 127 39.46 2.25 0.07
N GLN A 128 38.41 2.17 0.87
CA GLN A 128 38.48 2.14 2.33
C GLN A 128 37.50 1.12 2.90
N ASP A 129 37.80 0.63 4.10
CA ASP A 129 37.04 -0.39 4.84
C ASP A 129 36.67 0.06 6.28
N GLN A 130 37.03 1.29 6.66
CA GLN A 130 36.87 1.82 8.03
C GLN A 130 35.48 2.39 8.30
N VAL A 131 34.75 2.73 7.24
CA VAL A 131 33.40 3.32 7.28
C VAL A 131 32.50 2.46 6.40
N GLU A 132 31.44 1.92 6.97
CA GLU A 132 30.39 1.24 6.23
C GLU A 132 29.59 2.27 5.42
N TRP A 133 29.28 1.97 4.16
CA TRP A 133 28.66 2.93 3.26
C TRP A 133 27.67 2.27 2.31
N THR A 134 26.75 3.08 1.83
CA THR A 134 25.82 2.69 0.77
C THR A 134 25.47 3.89 -0.09
N ILE A 135 25.41 3.67 -1.40
CA ILE A 135 24.80 4.60 -2.36
C ILE A 135 23.31 4.30 -2.41
N VAL A 136 22.47 5.31 -2.20
CA VAL A 136 21.01 5.14 -2.22
C VAL A 136 20.48 5.50 -3.59
N CYS A 137 19.88 4.50 -4.25
CA CYS A 137 19.35 4.56 -5.60
C CYS A 137 17.81 4.53 -5.55
N ILE A 138 17.15 5.60 -6.00
CA ILE A 138 15.70 5.80 -5.85
C ILE A 138 14.91 5.88 -7.18
N GLY A 139 15.62 5.93 -8.32
CA GLY A 139 15.04 6.36 -9.58
C GLY A 139 14.87 7.87 -9.62
N PHE A 140 13.63 8.36 -9.68
CA PHE A 140 13.28 9.78 -9.52
C PHE A 140 12.54 10.03 -8.21
N PHE A 141 12.69 11.22 -7.63
CA PHE A 141 11.72 11.66 -6.64
C PHE A 141 10.35 11.85 -7.31
N ALA A 142 9.32 11.19 -6.79
CA ALA A 142 7.95 11.39 -7.25
C ALA A 142 7.48 12.85 -7.05
N ASP A 143 8.08 13.54 -6.08
CA ASP A 143 7.87 14.96 -5.81
C ASP A 143 8.06 15.83 -7.06
N TYR A 144 8.91 15.46 -8.01
CA TYR A 144 9.06 16.25 -9.25
C TYR A 144 7.80 16.29 -10.11
N PHE A 145 6.89 15.32 -9.95
CA PHE A 145 5.69 15.14 -10.77
C PHE A 145 4.39 15.52 -10.05
N ILE A 146 4.47 16.08 -8.83
CA ILE A 146 3.29 16.50 -8.06
C ILE A 146 3.26 18.03 -7.85
N PRO A 147 2.08 18.63 -7.61
CA PRO A 147 1.97 20.07 -7.36
C PRO A 147 2.83 20.54 -6.19
N ALA A 148 3.44 21.73 -6.32
CA ALA A 148 4.34 22.29 -5.32
C ALA A 148 3.68 22.50 -3.93
N SER A 149 2.35 22.63 -3.86
CA SER A 149 1.61 22.72 -2.60
C SER A 149 1.71 21.48 -1.72
N ASN A 150 2.03 20.33 -2.31
CA ASN A 150 1.98 19.02 -1.64
C ASN A 150 3.37 18.48 -1.29
N ARG A 151 4.43 19.28 -1.42
CA ARG A 151 5.82 18.83 -1.28
C ARG A 151 6.77 19.90 -0.76
N TYR A 152 7.94 19.46 -0.28
CA TYR A 152 9.06 20.32 0.04
C TYR A 152 10.11 20.39 -1.07
N ILE A 153 10.30 19.30 -1.82
CA ILE A 153 11.24 19.29 -2.96
C ILE A 153 10.77 20.34 -3.96
N ARG A 154 11.64 21.29 -4.32
CA ARG A 154 11.35 22.29 -5.36
C ARG A 154 11.29 21.67 -6.75
N ASN A 155 10.66 22.39 -7.68
CA ASN A 155 10.67 22.03 -9.10
C ASN A 155 12.11 21.82 -9.57
N MET A 156 12.28 20.88 -10.49
CA MET A 156 13.47 20.90 -11.34
C MET A 156 13.49 22.25 -12.09
N ARG A 157 14.68 22.73 -12.45
CA ARG A 157 14.85 24.04 -13.11
C ARG A 157 14.05 24.13 -14.43
N GLU A 158 13.90 25.36 -14.92
CA GLU A 158 13.26 25.69 -16.20
C GLU A 158 13.78 24.78 -17.32
N GLY A 159 12.88 24.23 -18.13
CA GLY A 159 13.21 23.21 -19.15
C GLY A 159 13.16 21.75 -18.68
N SER A 160 12.69 21.46 -17.46
CA SER A 160 12.62 20.07 -16.94
C SER A 160 11.60 19.15 -17.62
N LEU A 161 11.61 17.86 -17.25
CA LEU A 161 10.71 16.82 -17.78
C LEU A 161 9.22 17.19 -17.62
N ILE A 162 8.91 17.99 -16.61
CA ILE A 162 7.58 18.52 -16.34
C ILE A 162 7.65 20.01 -15.98
N ASP A 163 7.03 20.82 -16.82
CA ASP A 163 6.88 22.26 -16.63
C ASP A 163 5.43 22.54 -16.22
N PHE A 164 5.24 22.77 -14.91
CA PHE A 164 3.92 23.03 -14.36
C PHE A 164 3.36 24.40 -14.71
N ASP A 165 4.24 25.37 -14.99
CA ASP A 165 3.88 26.76 -15.23
C ASP A 165 3.42 26.92 -16.69
N ASN A 166 4.05 26.21 -17.62
CA ASN A 166 3.70 26.20 -19.04
C ASN A 166 2.83 25.00 -19.47
N GLU A 167 2.36 24.19 -18.51
CA GLU A 167 1.55 22.99 -18.77
C GLU A 167 2.16 22.07 -19.84
N LYS A 168 3.47 21.81 -19.74
CA LYS A 168 4.23 21.05 -20.73
C LYS A 168 4.94 19.88 -20.09
N PHE A 169 4.87 18.73 -20.74
CA PHE A 169 5.62 17.54 -20.40
C PHE A 169 6.58 17.19 -21.54
N SER A 170 7.86 17.04 -21.24
CA SER A 170 8.87 16.65 -22.23
C SER A 170 9.37 15.24 -21.92
N VAL A 171 8.90 14.26 -22.70
CA VAL A 171 9.23 12.83 -22.54
C VAL A 171 10.42 12.46 -23.42
N PRO A 172 11.48 11.87 -22.86
CA PRO A 172 12.58 11.34 -23.66
C PRO A 172 12.25 9.98 -24.25
N GLY A 173 12.64 9.75 -25.50
CA GLY A 173 12.55 8.45 -26.16
C GLY A 173 11.10 8.03 -26.40
N SER A 174 10.62 7.06 -25.62
CA SER A 174 9.30 6.47 -25.77
C SER A 174 8.41 6.72 -24.56
N LEU A 175 7.13 6.98 -24.81
CA LEU A 175 6.10 6.97 -23.76
C LEU A 175 5.96 5.62 -23.05
N GLN A 176 6.50 4.54 -23.63
CA GLN A 176 6.48 3.20 -23.04
C GLN A 176 7.70 2.90 -22.18
N ASP A 177 8.72 3.76 -22.19
CA ASP A 177 9.87 3.58 -21.32
C ASP A 177 9.42 3.72 -19.86
N SER A 178 9.91 2.81 -19.02
CA SER A 178 9.59 2.78 -17.60
C SER A 178 10.69 3.38 -16.75
N ILE A 179 10.29 4.05 -15.68
CA ILE A 179 11.16 4.62 -14.66
C ILE A 179 10.64 4.21 -13.28
N ASP A 180 11.51 4.21 -12.27
CA ASP A 180 11.06 4.16 -10.88
C ASP A 180 10.87 5.59 -10.35
N ILE A 181 9.73 5.82 -9.70
CA ILE A 181 9.45 7.04 -8.94
C ILE A 181 9.25 6.68 -7.46
N THR A 182 9.81 7.51 -6.58
CA THR A 182 9.77 7.27 -5.13
C THR A 182 9.49 8.58 -4.40
N LEU A 183 8.44 8.64 -3.57
CA LEU A 183 8.12 9.84 -2.80
C LEU A 183 9.27 10.19 -1.84
N ALA A 184 9.64 11.47 -1.75
CA ALA A 184 10.75 11.91 -0.91
C ALA A 184 10.55 11.53 0.56
N ARG A 185 9.30 11.59 1.05
CA ARG A 185 8.96 11.12 2.40
C ARG A 185 9.23 9.63 2.59
N ASP A 186 8.94 8.80 1.58
CA ASP A 186 9.19 7.36 1.67
C ASP A 186 10.66 7.01 1.50
N VAL A 187 11.43 7.77 0.69
CA VAL A 187 12.89 7.69 0.69
C VAL A 187 13.43 7.94 2.11
N VAL A 188 12.94 8.97 2.81
CA VAL A 188 13.36 9.27 4.18
C VAL A 188 12.99 8.15 5.16
N LYS A 189 11.79 7.57 5.06
CA LYS A 189 11.44 6.37 5.87
C LYS A 189 12.37 5.19 5.57
N GLY A 190 12.71 4.99 4.29
CA GLY A 190 13.71 4.01 3.86
C GLY A 190 15.08 4.27 4.50
N LEU A 191 15.51 5.52 4.58
CA LEU A 191 16.75 5.92 5.27
C LEU A 191 16.68 5.64 6.78
N VAL A 192 15.55 5.91 7.44
CA VAL A 192 15.33 5.59 8.86
C VAL A 192 15.50 4.09 9.09
N ALA A 193 14.88 3.25 8.27
CA ALA A 193 15.04 1.80 8.35
C ALA A 193 16.49 1.38 8.09
N LEU A 194 17.15 1.97 7.08
CA LEU A 194 18.53 1.67 6.71
C LEU A 194 19.51 1.99 7.84
N VAL A 195 19.40 3.15 8.50
CA VAL A 195 20.29 3.50 9.63
C VAL A 195 20.11 2.63 10.87
N ASN A 196 18.98 1.92 10.98
CA ASN A 196 18.73 0.92 12.03
C ASN A 196 19.07 -0.50 11.57
N GLY A 197 19.30 -0.71 10.28
CA GLY A 197 19.66 -2.00 9.71
C GLY A 197 21.03 -2.52 10.20
N PRO A 198 21.22 -3.84 10.29
CA PRO A 198 22.45 -4.43 10.84
C PRO A 198 23.65 -4.26 9.91
N ILE A 199 23.46 -4.34 8.59
CA ILE A 199 24.52 -4.29 7.57
C ILE A 199 24.02 -3.49 6.36
N TRP A 200 24.91 -2.73 5.72
CA TRP A 200 24.65 -2.01 4.47
C TRP A 200 25.34 -2.70 3.30
N ALA A 201 24.57 -2.98 2.26
CA ALA A 201 25.15 -3.28 0.96
C ALA A 201 25.73 -1.98 0.36
N PRO A 202 26.77 -2.04 -0.49
CA PRO A 202 27.34 -0.86 -1.15
C PRO A 202 26.34 -0.04 -1.97
N TYR A 203 25.27 -0.68 -2.42
CA TYR A 203 24.15 -0.03 -3.12
C TYR A 203 22.84 -0.46 -2.47
N THR A 204 21.97 0.51 -2.25
CA THR A 204 20.66 0.31 -1.67
C THR A 204 19.62 0.86 -2.64
N PHE A 205 18.74 0.00 -3.13
CA PHE A 205 17.70 0.38 -4.08
C PHE A 205 16.37 0.63 -3.38
N MET A 206 15.68 1.67 -3.80
CA MET A 206 14.46 2.18 -3.20
C MET A 206 13.48 2.56 -4.31
N SER A 207 12.52 1.70 -4.61
CA SER A 207 11.47 1.96 -5.61
C SER A 207 10.13 2.05 -4.89
N GLY A 208 9.47 3.21 -4.98
CA GLY A 208 8.08 3.39 -4.56
C GLY A 208 7.13 2.76 -5.58
N GLN A 209 7.27 3.14 -6.84
CA GLN A 209 6.48 2.61 -7.95
C GLN A 209 7.30 2.61 -9.24
N ARG A 210 7.08 1.61 -10.09
CA ARG A 210 7.56 1.60 -11.47
C ARG A 210 6.41 1.97 -12.39
N LEU A 211 6.59 2.99 -13.21
CA LEU A 211 5.60 3.47 -14.16
C LEU A 211 6.25 3.74 -15.52
N THR A 212 5.47 3.58 -16.57
CA THR A 212 5.76 4.13 -17.89
C THR A 212 5.55 5.64 -17.91
N TRP A 213 6.24 6.34 -18.81
CA TRP A 213 5.96 7.77 -19.05
C TRP A 213 4.51 8.04 -19.44
N ARG A 214 3.87 7.11 -20.16
CA ARG A 214 2.44 7.17 -20.50
C ARG A 214 1.56 7.21 -19.26
N GLU A 215 1.78 6.30 -18.30
CA GLU A 215 0.99 6.24 -17.07
C GLU A 215 1.16 7.52 -16.24
N ILE A 216 2.37 8.08 -16.17
CA ILE A 216 2.64 9.36 -15.49
C ILE A 216 1.87 10.50 -16.17
N VAL A 217 1.99 10.61 -17.50
CA VAL A 217 1.30 11.63 -18.31
C VAL A 217 -0.22 11.52 -18.16
N ASP A 218 -0.77 10.31 -18.27
CA ASP A 218 -2.21 10.07 -18.18
C ASP A 218 -2.74 10.40 -16.77
N THR A 219 -1.96 10.11 -15.73
CA THR A 219 -2.30 10.48 -14.35
C THR A 219 -2.38 12.00 -14.19
N ILE A 220 -1.38 12.74 -14.66
CA ILE A 220 -1.37 14.21 -14.57
C ILE A 220 -2.51 14.83 -15.41
N ARG A 221 -2.76 14.30 -16.61
CA ARG A 221 -3.82 14.80 -17.51
C ARG A 221 -5.23 14.62 -16.96
N ARG A 222 -5.47 13.65 -16.08
CA ARG A 222 -6.78 13.51 -15.39
C ARG A 222 -7.11 14.75 -14.57
N GLU A 223 -6.13 15.34 -13.91
CA GLU A 223 -6.32 16.55 -13.11
C GLU A 223 -6.05 17.84 -13.89
N ARG A 224 -5.17 17.78 -14.90
CA ARG A 224 -4.79 18.93 -15.73
C ARG A 224 -4.87 18.58 -17.23
N PRO A 225 -6.09 18.57 -17.81
CA PRO A 225 -6.31 18.11 -19.19
C PRO A 225 -5.58 18.91 -20.27
N LYS A 226 -5.14 20.15 -19.97
CA LYS A 226 -4.46 21.04 -20.90
C LYS A 226 -2.97 20.75 -21.07
N PHE A 227 -2.40 19.82 -20.29
CA PHE A 227 -0.98 19.48 -20.38
C PHE A 227 -0.62 18.93 -21.77
N THR A 228 0.26 19.67 -22.44
CA THR A 228 0.85 19.27 -23.72
C THR A 228 2.00 18.30 -23.49
N VAL A 229 2.16 17.33 -24.37
CA VAL A 229 3.22 16.32 -24.28
C VAL A 229 4.07 16.41 -25.53
N GLN A 230 5.35 16.71 -25.35
CA GLN A 230 6.38 16.67 -26.38
C GLN A 230 7.23 15.43 -26.14
N VAL A 231 7.39 14.61 -27.17
CA VAL A 231 8.29 13.44 -27.12
C VAL A 231 9.52 13.78 -27.95
N SER A 232 10.71 13.63 -27.38
CA SER A 232 12.00 13.80 -28.08
C SER A 232 12.57 12.44 -28.45
N THR A 233 12.92 12.23 -29.71
CA THR A 233 13.66 11.04 -30.15
C THR A 233 15.07 11.03 -29.55
N LEU A 234 15.67 9.83 -29.43
CA LEU A 234 17.03 9.72 -28.88
C LEU A 234 18.08 10.50 -29.69
N ASN A 235 17.90 10.60 -31.02
CA ASN A 235 18.80 11.41 -31.86
C ASN A 235 18.71 12.90 -31.53
N GLU A 236 17.50 13.44 -31.34
CA GLU A 236 17.33 14.85 -30.94
C GLU A 236 17.97 15.12 -29.57
N VAL A 237 17.89 14.16 -28.64
CA VAL A 237 18.56 14.24 -27.34
C VAL A 237 20.08 14.26 -27.52
N ILE A 238 20.63 13.40 -28.38
CA ILE A 238 22.08 13.34 -28.67
C ILE A 238 22.56 14.62 -29.34
N ASP A 239 21.83 15.14 -30.32
CA ASP A 239 22.16 16.40 -31.01
C ASP A 239 22.22 17.57 -30.02
N THR A 240 21.31 17.58 -29.02
CA THR A 240 21.31 18.58 -27.94
C THR A 240 22.53 18.45 -27.01
N LEU A 241 23.08 17.24 -26.83
CA LEU A 241 24.30 17.02 -26.05
C LEU A 241 25.58 17.47 -26.77
N MET A 242 25.53 17.73 -28.07
CA MET A 242 26.70 18.17 -28.83
C MET A 242 27.12 19.61 -28.47
N PRO A 243 28.42 19.95 -28.60
CA PRO A 243 28.90 21.30 -28.32
C PRO A 243 28.18 22.36 -29.14
N GLY A 244 27.82 23.49 -28.51
CA GLY A 244 27.14 24.62 -29.17
C GLY A 244 25.74 24.92 -28.62
N ASN A 245 25.15 24.00 -27.86
CA ASN A 245 23.89 24.21 -27.13
C ASN A 245 24.12 24.88 -25.77
N SER A 246 23.07 25.43 -25.17
CA SER A 246 23.17 26.08 -23.85
C SER A 246 23.44 25.06 -22.73
N ALA A 247 24.00 25.52 -21.62
CA ALA A 247 24.26 24.64 -20.46
C ALA A 247 22.97 24.02 -19.89
N ASP A 248 21.85 24.73 -19.97
CA ASP A 248 20.55 24.24 -19.51
C ASP A 248 20.00 23.17 -20.47
N ASP A 249 20.11 23.37 -21.79
CA ASP A 249 19.72 22.36 -22.78
C ASP A 249 20.53 21.06 -22.64
N ILE A 250 21.84 21.19 -22.43
CA ILE A 250 22.72 20.04 -22.19
C ILE A 250 22.31 19.31 -20.91
N THR A 251 22.05 20.04 -19.81
CA THR A 251 21.60 19.44 -18.54
C THR A 251 20.28 18.69 -18.71
N PHE A 252 19.35 19.27 -19.47
CA PHE A 252 18.07 18.64 -19.77
C PHE A 252 18.24 17.36 -20.60
N ALA A 253 19.03 17.42 -21.67
CA ALA A 253 19.31 16.25 -22.51
C ALA A 253 20.02 15.13 -21.73
N GLN A 254 20.84 15.46 -20.73
CA GLN A 254 21.44 14.46 -19.82
C GLN A 254 20.38 13.77 -18.94
N LEU A 255 19.36 14.50 -18.47
CA LEU A 255 18.25 13.94 -17.72
C LEU A 255 17.36 13.04 -18.59
N GLN A 256 17.16 13.45 -19.84
CA GLN A 256 16.48 12.67 -20.86
C GLN A 256 17.21 11.35 -21.15
N LEU A 257 18.53 11.39 -21.30
CA LEU A 257 19.36 10.20 -21.48
C LEU A 257 19.35 9.29 -20.24
N TYR A 258 19.32 9.85 -19.04
CA TYR A 258 19.21 9.09 -17.79
C TYR A 258 17.93 8.23 -17.75
N SER A 259 16.80 8.76 -18.24
CA SER A 259 15.59 7.96 -18.42
C SER A 259 15.76 6.92 -19.53
N ALA A 260 16.20 7.34 -20.72
CA ALA A 260 16.23 6.48 -21.92
C ALA A 260 17.25 5.32 -21.81
N SER A 261 18.32 5.50 -21.03
CA SER A 261 19.33 4.46 -20.77
C SER A 261 18.81 3.31 -19.90
N GLY A 262 17.65 3.47 -19.27
CA GLY A 262 17.13 2.54 -18.27
C GLY A 262 17.75 2.69 -16.88
N ALA A 263 18.72 3.61 -16.72
CA ALA A 263 19.36 3.90 -15.43
C ALA A 263 18.38 4.44 -14.38
N ALA A 264 17.26 5.03 -14.80
CA ALA A 264 16.18 5.45 -13.91
C ALA A 264 15.37 4.30 -13.29
N ARG A 265 15.69 3.03 -13.61
CA ARG A 265 15.06 1.85 -13.02
C ARG A 265 15.97 1.19 -12.00
N CYS A 266 15.42 0.88 -10.84
CA CYS A 266 16.08 0.02 -9.85
C CYS A 266 16.05 -1.45 -10.32
N PRO A 267 17.02 -2.30 -9.95
CA PRO A 267 16.95 -3.73 -10.22
C PRO A 267 15.71 -4.38 -9.57
N GLU A 268 15.06 -5.29 -10.29
CA GLU A 268 13.94 -6.05 -9.74
C GLU A 268 14.41 -6.99 -8.63
N GLY A 269 13.63 -7.10 -7.56
CA GLY A 269 13.94 -7.98 -6.41
C GLY A 269 14.96 -7.42 -5.42
N GLU A 270 15.66 -6.32 -5.73
CA GLU A 270 16.70 -5.73 -4.86
C GLU A 270 16.24 -4.46 -4.11
N CYS A 271 14.98 -4.05 -4.29
CA CYS A 271 14.46 -2.81 -3.73
C CYS A 271 14.05 -2.96 -2.26
N ILE A 272 14.80 -2.36 -1.34
CA ILE A 272 14.52 -2.44 0.10
C ILE A 272 13.26 -1.70 0.52
N LEU A 273 12.86 -0.63 -0.17
CA LEU A 273 11.57 0.03 0.12
C LEU A 273 10.40 -0.92 -0.18
N ARG A 274 10.54 -1.79 -1.20
CA ARG A 274 9.56 -2.85 -1.44
C ARG A 274 9.54 -3.91 -0.33
N LEU A 275 10.68 -4.14 0.31
CA LEU A 275 10.81 -5.09 1.44
C LEU A 275 10.41 -4.47 2.79
N ILE A 276 10.64 -3.17 2.98
CA ILE A 276 10.35 -2.41 4.21
C ILE A 276 8.87 -2.04 4.28
N MET A 277 8.27 -1.60 3.17
CA MET A 277 6.82 -1.37 3.11
C MET A 277 6.07 -2.68 3.36
N SER A 278 6.51 -3.79 2.76
CA SER A 278 5.93 -5.11 3.06
C SER A 278 6.18 -5.57 4.51
N ALA A 279 7.32 -5.23 5.12
CA ALA A 279 7.62 -5.55 6.53
C ALA A 279 6.95 -4.63 7.57
N HIS A 280 6.58 -3.39 7.21
CA HIS A 280 5.91 -2.41 8.09
C HIS A 280 4.41 -2.28 7.81
N GLY A 281 3.79 -3.23 7.11
CA GLY A 281 2.34 -3.27 6.91
C GLY A 281 1.78 -2.37 5.80
N TYR A 282 2.64 -1.81 4.94
CA TYR A 282 2.21 -1.26 3.65
C TYR A 282 2.30 -2.38 2.59
N SER A 283 1.18 -3.08 2.38
CA SER A 283 1.07 -4.13 1.37
C SER A 283 1.53 -3.65 0.00
N LEU A 284 2.50 -4.36 -0.59
CA LEU A 284 2.95 -4.19 -1.99
C LEU A 284 2.37 -5.21 -2.96
N ARG A 285 1.37 -5.98 -2.54
CA ARG A 285 0.31 -6.33 -3.47
C ARG A 285 -0.67 -5.17 -3.45
N GLU A 286 -1.07 -4.70 -4.62
CA GLU A 286 -2.33 -3.98 -4.76
C GLU A 286 -3.43 -4.91 -4.19
N THR A 287 -3.72 -4.75 -2.91
CA THR A 287 -5.02 -5.15 -2.40
C THR A 287 -5.99 -4.26 -3.14
N ASN A 288 -7.10 -4.78 -3.64
CA ASN A 288 -8.15 -3.91 -4.20
C ASN A 288 -8.75 -2.99 -3.13
N SER A 289 -8.38 -3.13 -1.85
CA SER A 289 -8.93 -2.40 -0.71
C SER A 289 -8.95 -0.87 -0.88
N PRO A 290 -7.89 -0.17 -1.34
CA PRO A 290 -7.95 1.27 -1.55
C PRO A 290 -8.90 1.66 -2.70
N THR A 291 -8.88 0.92 -3.80
CA THR A 291 -9.79 1.13 -4.94
C THR A 291 -11.25 0.88 -4.56
N LEU A 292 -11.50 -0.14 -3.74
CA LEU A 292 -12.79 -0.48 -3.15
C LEU A 292 -13.24 0.58 -2.11
N ALA A 293 -12.31 1.12 -1.33
CA ALA A 293 -12.60 2.17 -0.34
C ALA A 293 -12.91 3.53 -0.99
N SER A 294 -12.40 3.79 -2.20
CA SER A 294 -12.75 4.97 -3.00
C SER A 294 -13.98 4.79 -3.89
N TYR A 295 -14.60 3.60 -3.87
CA TYR A 295 -15.63 3.23 -4.84
C TYR A 295 -16.99 3.89 -4.55
N VAL A 296 -17.35 3.95 -3.26
CA VAL A 296 -18.54 4.62 -2.71
C VAL A 296 -18.20 5.16 -1.32
N SER A 297 -18.99 6.12 -0.84
CA SER A 297 -18.87 6.66 0.52
C SER A 297 -19.15 5.58 1.57
N THR A 298 -18.77 5.83 2.84
CA THR A 298 -18.85 4.82 3.91
C THR A 298 -19.63 5.25 5.14
N HIS A 299 -20.33 4.29 5.76
CA HIS A 299 -21.05 4.38 7.03
C HIS A 299 -20.47 3.42 8.08
N ASN A 300 -20.67 3.76 9.34
CA ASN A 300 -20.33 2.95 10.52
C ASN A 300 -21.55 2.67 11.43
N ASP A 301 -22.72 3.13 11.01
CA ASP A 301 -24.00 2.98 11.70
C ASP A 301 -25.14 2.88 10.67
N THR A 302 -26.32 2.44 11.11
CA THR A 302 -27.53 2.41 10.30
C THR A 302 -27.89 3.81 9.80
N TYR A 303 -28.35 3.88 8.56
CA TYR A 303 -28.75 5.12 7.90
C TYR A 303 -30.05 4.93 7.10
N PRO A 304 -30.74 6.01 6.68
CA PRO A 304 -32.12 5.93 6.20
C PRO A 304 -32.37 4.95 5.03
N PHE A 305 -31.40 4.72 4.14
CA PHE A 305 -31.60 3.87 2.96
C PHE A 305 -31.72 2.38 3.28
N ILE A 306 -30.97 1.91 4.28
CA ILE A 306 -30.96 0.52 4.75
C ILE A 306 -31.87 0.28 5.96
N ASN A 307 -32.60 1.30 6.43
CA ASN A 307 -33.45 1.19 7.61
C ASN A 307 -34.40 -0.03 7.50
N PRO A 308 -34.36 -0.97 8.46
CA PRO A 308 -35.10 -2.22 8.38
C PRO A 308 -36.61 -2.01 8.45
N SER A 309 -37.11 -0.88 8.97
CA SER A 309 -38.55 -0.56 8.98
C SER A 309 -39.15 -0.38 7.58
N LYS A 310 -38.30 -0.24 6.56
CA LYS A 310 -38.70 -0.15 5.15
C LYS A 310 -38.82 -1.52 4.47
N ALA A 311 -38.47 -2.62 5.16
CA ALA A 311 -38.54 -3.97 4.61
C ALA A 311 -39.80 -4.69 5.09
N ASP A 312 -40.59 -5.21 4.15
CA ASP A 312 -41.65 -6.18 4.45
C ASP A 312 -41.09 -7.59 4.29
N LEU A 313 -40.76 -8.22 5.42
CA LEU A 313 -40.23 -9.58 5.49
C LEU A 313 -41.24 -10.56 6.11
N VAL A 314 -42.52 -10.17 6.20
CA VAL A 314 -43.55 -11.04 6.79
C VAL A 314 -43.65 -12.34 6.00
N GLY A 315 -43.57 -13.46 6.71
CA GLY A 315 -43.63 -14.79 6.12
C GLY A 315 -42.34 -15.26 5.43
N LYS A 316 -41.25 -14.49 5.48
CA LYS A 316 -39.93 -14.94 5.01
C LYS A 316 -39.24 -15.81 6.05
N SER A 317 -38.72 -16.94 5.60
CA SER A 317 -37.94 -17.87 6.42
C SER A 317 -36.45 -17.62 6.28
N VAL A 318 -35.77 -17.41 7.41
CA VAL A 318 -34.33 -17.14 7.47
C VAL A 318 -33.66 -18.17 8.37
N PHE A 319 -32.60 -18.81 7.87
CA PHE A 319 -31.73 -19.67 8.67
C PHE A 319 -30.35 -19.01 8.80
N ILE A 320 -29.83 -18.92 10.02
CA ILE A 320 -28.55 -18.25 10.31
C ILE A 320 -27.65 -19.22 11.07
N THR A 321 -26.47 -19.54 10.53
CA THR A 321 -25.48 -20.38 11.23
C THR A 321 -24.67 -19.53 12.22
N GLY A 322 -24.18 -20.13 13.32
CA GLY A 322 -23.29 -19.44 14.26
C GLY A 322 -23.93 -18.36 15.15
N ALA A 323 -25.26 -18.27 15.20
CA ALA A 323 -25.97 -17.35 16.09
C ALA A 323 -25.95 -17.88 17.54
N SER A 324 -24.91 -17.53 18.30
CA SER A 324 -24.68 -18.09 19.65
C SER A 324 -25.38 -17.34 20.80
N LYS A 325 -25.91 -16.13 20.57
CA LYS A 325 -26.55 -15.25 21.60
C LYS A 325 -27.63 -14.34 20.97
N GLY A 326 -28.64 -13.93 21.75
CA GLY A 326 -29.64 -12.91 21.36
C GLY A 326 -31.11 -13.31 21.61
N ILE A 327 -32.04 -12.41 21.23
CA ILE A 327 -33.51 -12.56 21.36
C ILE A 327 -34.10 -13.82 20.68
N TRP A 328 -33.33 -14.44 19.78
CA TRP A 328 -33.69 -15.68 19.05
C TRP A 328 -33.40 -16.97 19.83
N LYS A 329 -32.97 -16.90 21.10
CA LYS A 329 -32.67 -18.07 21.94
C LYS A 329 -33.86 -19.05 22.07
N GLY A 330 -35.10 -18.58 21.88
CA GLY A 330 -36.31 -19.40 21.90
C GLY A 330 -36.61 -20.17 20.60
N THR A 331 -35.96 -19.82 19.47
CA THR A 331 -36.11 -20.46 18.16
C THR A 331 -34.79 -21.03 17.62
N ALA A 332 -33.71 -20.94 18.39
CA ALA A 332 -32.38 -21.39 18.00
C ALA A 332 -32.24 -22.91 18.08
N ILE A 333 -31.78 -23.52 17.00
CA ILE A 333 -31.30 -24.91 16.99
C ILE A 333 -29.82 -24.87 17.38
N ARG A 334 -29.45 -25.56 18.46
CA ARG A 334 -28.05 -25.70 18.86
C ARG A 334 -27.42 -26.85 18.09
N PHE A 335 -26.41 -26.55 17.28
CA PHE A 335 -25.63 -27.52 16.52
C PHE A 335 -24.19 -27.00 16.33
N ASP A 336 -23.24 -27.90 16.10
CA ASP A 336 -21.89 -27.54 15.65
C ASP A 336 -21.78 -27.66 14.12
N MET A 337 -20.63 -27.33 13.54
CA MET A 337 -20.44 -27.37 12.09
C MET A 337 -20.00 -28.75 11.57
N ALA A 338 -20.11 -29.82 12.36
CA ALA A 338 -19.88 -31.18 11.89
C ALA A 338 -21.01 -31.62 10.94
N GLU A 339 -20.72 -32.55 10.03
CA GLU A 339 -21.66 -32.95 8.98
C GLU A 339 -23.00 -33.46 9.52
N GLU A 340 -22.98 -34.36 10.52
CA GLU A 340 -24.19 -34.92 11.12
C GLU A 340 -25.06 -33.85 11.76
N SER A 341 -24.42 -32.88 12.43
CA SER A 341 -25.07 -31.75 13.08
C SER A 341 -25.73 -30.81 12.07
N VAL A 342 -25.01 -30.41 11.01
CA VAL A 342 -25.53 -29.54 9.95
C VAL A 342 -26.68 -30.21 9.19
N LYS A 343 -26.55 -31.52 8.92
CA LYS A 343 -27.60 -32.31 8.28
C LYS A 343 -28.86 -32.37 9.14
N ALA A 344 -28.73 -32.68 10.44
CA ALA A 344 -29.87 -32.72 11.36
C ALA A 344 -30.56 -31.35 11.48
N ALA A 345 -29.78 -30.26 11.49
CA ALA A 345 -30.32 -28.91 11.47
C ALA A 345 -31.10 -28.61 10.18
N ALA A 346 -30.63 -29.06 9.03
CA ALA A 346 -31.33 -28.92 7.75
C ALA A 346 -32.63 -29.75 7.70
N GLU A 347 -32.62 -30.97 8.24
CA GLU A 347 -33.81 -31.81 8.37
C GLU A 347 -34.86 -31.16 9.28
N THR A 348 -34.43 -30.62 10.41
CA THR A 348 -35.31 -29.87 11.34
C THR A 348 -35.87 -28.61 10.68
N ALA A 349 -35.03 -27.83 9.98
CA ALA A 349 -35.48 -26.64 9.26
C ALA A 349 -36.48 -26.99 8.15
N LYS A 350 -36.26 -28.11 7.45
CA LYS A 350 -37.21 -28.62 6.44
C LYS A 350 -38.57 -28.94 7.07
N GLU A 351 -38.61 -29.54 8.25
CA GLU A 351 -39.86 -29.84 8.95
C GLU A 351 -40.59 -28.58 9.42
N ILE A 352 -39.86 -27.63 10.02
CA ILE A 352 -40.45 -26.39 10.57
C ILE A 352 -40.95 -25.44 9.46
N LEU A 353 -40.27 -25.42 8.31
CA LEU A 353 -40.53 -24.47 7.23
C LEU A 353 -41.32 -25.09 6.06
N ASP A 354 -41.99 -26.23 6.29
CA ASP A 354 -42.75 -26.97 5.27
C ASP A 354 -41.94 -27.22 3.99
N GLY A 355 -40.64 -27.48 4.18
CA GLY A 355 -39.69 -27.86 3.16
C GLY A 355 -39.20 -26.76 2.23
N SER A 356 -39.40 -25.48 2.56
CA SER A 356 -38.93 -24.32 1.80
C SER A 356 -38.21 -23.31 2.68
N LEU A 357 -37.02 -22.85 2.28
CA LEU A 357 -36.26 -21.81 2.98
C LEU A 357 -36.07 -20.59 2.06
N ASP A 358 -36.26 -19.36 2.54
CA ASP A 358 -36.06 -18.17 1.71
C ASP A 358 -34.62 -17.70 1.67
N ILE A 359 -33.99 -17.60 2.85
CA ILE A 359 -32.68 -16.99 3.02
C ILE A 359 -31.82 -17.85 3.95
N LEU A 360 -30.59 -18.14 3.52
CA LEU A 360 -29.56 -18.76 4.36
C LEU A 360 -28.43 -17.75 4.59
N ILE A 361 -28.08 -17.50 5.84
CA ILE A 361 -26.95 -16.67 6.23
C ILE A 361 -25.88 -17.56 6.88
N ASN A 362 -24.78 -17.77 6.16
CA ASN A 362 -23.63 -18.50 6.68
C ASN A 362 -22.74 -17.54 7.47
N ASN A 363 -22.99 -17.45 8.78
CA ASN A 363 -22.31 -16.52 9.70
C ASN A 363 -21.29 -17.20 10.63
N ALA A 364 -21.35 -18.53 10.78
CA ALA A 364 -20.35 -19.26 11.57
C ALA A 364 -18.92 -18.96 11.09
N GLY A 365 -18.02 -18.74 12.05
CA GLY A 365 -16.61 -18.47 11.79
C GLY A 365 -15.78 -18.63 13.05
N CYS A 366 -14.49 -18.85 12.85
CA CYS A 366 -13.48 -18.89 13.90
C CYS A 366 -12.36 -17.91 13.51
N LEU A 367 -11.74 -17.26 14.49
CA LEU A 367 -10.58 -16.39 14.29
C LEU A 367 -9.47 -16.87 15.22
N GLU A 368 -8.39 -17.37 14.63
CA GLU A 368 -7.20 -17.80 15.33
C GLU A 368 -6.42 -16.61 15.92
N GLU A 369 -5.56 -16.91 16.89
CA GLU A 369 -4.53 -15.97 17.31
C GLU A 369 -3.54 -15.73 16.16
N TRP A 370 -3.21 -14.48 15.90
CA TRP A 370 -2.33 -14.14 14.78
C TRP A 370 -0.87 -14.52 15.09
N LYS A 371 -0.35 -15.50 14.35
CA LYS A 371 1.03 -16.01 14.49
C LYS A 371 1.66 -16.28 13.13
N PRO A 372 2.99 -16.08 12.96
CA PRO A 372 3.71 -16.53 11.78
C PRO A 372 3.36 -17.99 11.45
N VAL A 373 3.32 -18.36 10.17
CA VAL A 373 2.93 -19.72 9.73
C VAL A 373 3.80 -20.80 10.38
N THR A 374 5.07 -20.51 10.64
CA THR A 374 6.00 -21.43 11.32
C THR A 374 5.76 -21.56 12.82
N GLU A 375 4.93 -20.70 13.40
CA GLU A 375 4.64 -20.62 14.84
C GLU A 375 3.15 -20.89 15.15
N SER A 376 2.30 -20.99 14.13
CA SER A 376 0.89 -21.33 14.30
C SER A 376 0.71 -22.81 14.69
N ASP A 377 -0.25 -23.09 15.55
CA ASP A 377 -0.67 -24.46 15.86
C ASP A 377 -1.44 -25.03 14.65
N PRO A 378 -1.01 -26.15 14.05
CA PRO A 378 -1.71 -26.74 12.91
C PRO A 378 -3.18 -27.07 13.19
N SER A 379 -3.54 -27.46 14.42
CA SER A 379 -4.93 -27.74 14.80
C SER A 379 -5.78 -26.48 14.89
N GLU A 380 -5.21 -25.37 15.36
CA GLU A 380 -5.88 -24.06 15.35
C GLU A 380 -5.93 -23.47 13.94
N TRP A 381 -4.90 -23.70 13.12
CA TRP A 381 -4.86 -23.25 11.73
C TRP A 381 -5.98 -23.89 10.90
N TRP A 382 -6.27 -25.18 11.14
CA TRP A 382 -7.38 -25.88 10.50
C TRP A 382 -8.77 -25.53 11.05
N THR A 383 -8.91 -24.58 11.98
CA THR A 383 -10.22 -23.96 12.27
C THR A 383 -10.86 -23.30 11.03
N TRP A 384 -10.10 -23.21 9.92
CA TRP A 384 -10.56 -23.17 8.54
C TRP A 384 -11.83 -24.02 8.28
N GLU A 385 -11.93 -25.22 8.86
CA GLU A 385 -13.09 -26.13 8.77
C GLU A 385 -14.39 -25.43 9.19
N VAL A 386 -14.40 -24.66 10.28
CA VAL A 386 -15.62 -23.94 10.73
C VAL A 386 -16.12 -22.97 9.65
N THR A 387 -15.20 -22.28 8.98
CA THR A 387 -15.54 -21.29 7.95
C THR A 387 -15.85 -21.96 6.61
N MET A 388 -14.96 -22.81 6.10
CA MET A 388 -15.07 -23.39 4.76
C MET A 388 -15.88 -24.68 4.73
N GLU A 389 -15.49 -25.69 5.51
CA GLU A 389 -16.21 -26.96 5.55
C GLU A 389 -17.64 -26.75 6.05
N GLY A 390 -17.82 -26.00 7.13
CA GLY A 390 -19.14 -25.68 7.66
C GLY A 390 -20.04 -24.95 6.66
N THR A 391 -19.51 -24.00 5.89
CA THR A 391 -20.27 -23.31 4.84
C THR A 391 -20.57 -24.22 3.66
N TYR A 392 -19.62 -25.10 3.27
CA TYR A 392 -19.85 -26.12 2.26
C TYR A 392 -20.98 -27.08 2.67
N LEU A 393 -20.96 -27.59 3.89
CA LEU A 393 -22.00 -28.46 4.44
C LEU A 393 -23.35 -27.75 4.48
N SER A 394 -23.36 -26.47 4.90
CA SER A 394 -24.57 -25.65 4.88
C SER A 394 -25.13 -25.52 3.47
N ALA A 395 -24.29 -25.21 2.48
CA ALA A 395 -24.71 -25.17 1.07
C ALA A 395 -25.24 -26.55 0.60
N ARG A 396 -24.54 -27.63 0.91
CA ARG A 396 -24.89 -29.01 0.54
C ARG A 396 -26.28 -29.40 1.02
N TYR A 397 -26.62 -29.08 2.27
CA TYR A 397 -27.86 -29.54 2.89
C TYR A 397 -29.04 -28.56 2.74
N PHE A 398 -28.79 -27.25 2.63
CA PHE A 398 -29.85 -26.24 2.58
C PHE A 398 -30.21 -25.73 1.17
N ILE A 399 -29.33 -25.83 0.16
CA ILE A 399 -29.63 -25.31 -1.20
C ILE A 399 -30.90 -25.92 -1.79
N ALA A 400 -31.16 -27.21 -1.55
CA ALA A 400 -32.38 -27.86 -2.04
C ALA A 400 -33.67 -27.27 -1.44
N LEU A 401 -33.63 -26.74 -0.22
CA LEU A 401 -34.75 -26.04 0.41
C LEU A 401 -34.90 -24.63 -0.18
N LEU A 402 -33.77 -23.96 -0.40
CA LEU A 402 -33.74 -22.62 -1.02
C LEU A 402 -34.32 -22.61 -2.42
N LEU A 403 -34.01 -23.62 -3.24
CA LEU A 403 -34.51 -23.71 -4.63
C LEU A 403 -36.04 -23.79 -4.74
N LYS A 404 -36.75 -24.14 -3.66
CA LYS A 404 -38.22 -24.16 -3.62
C LYS A 404 -38.84 -22.81 -3.28
N SER A 405 -38.09 -21.91 -2.63
CA SER A 405 -38.55 -20.56 -2.32
C SER A 405 -38.51 -19.64 -3.54
N SER A 406 -39.26 -18.53 -3.51
CA SER A 406 -39.13 -17.44 -4.47
C SER A 406 -37.89 -16.56 -4.24
N ALA A 407 -37.37 -16.47 -3.01
CA ALA A 407 -36.23 -15.62 -2.66
C ALA A 407 -34.88 -16.22 -3.10
N LYS A 408 -34.63 -17.50 -2.76
CA LYS A 408 -33.44 -18.28 -3.15
C LYS A 408 -32.11 -17.57 -2.83
N THR A 409 -31.97 -17.00 -1.63
CA THR A 409 -30.82 -16.15 -1.29
C THR A 409 -29.87 -16.83 -0.31
N VAL A 410 -28.56 -16.75 -0.58
CA VAL A 410 -27.49 -17.07 0.36
C VAL A 410 -26.62 -15.85 0.59
N ILE A 411 -26.36 -15.54 1.86
CA ILE A 411 -25.40 -14.52 2.28
C ILE A 411 -24.29 -15.21 3.07
N ASN A 412 -23.08 -15.16 2.54
CA ASN A 412 -21.88 -15.71 3.17
C ASN A 412 -21.11 -14.59 3.88
N ILE A 413 -20.94 -14.71 5.19
CA ILE A 413 -20.18 -13.74 5.98
C ILE A 413 -18.68 -14.01 5.80
N SER A 414 -18.08 -13.27 4.87
CA SER A 414 -16.64 -13.23 4.65
C SER A 414 -15.98 -12.18 5.57
N SER A 415 -14.98 -11.45 5.10
CA SER A 415 -14.27 -10.42 5.87
C SER A 415 -13.47 -9.50 4.94
N VAL A 416 -13.12 -8.30 5.41
CA VAL A 416 -12.04 -7.49 4.82
C VAL A 416 -10.74 -8.27 4.73
N GLY A 417 -10.53 -9.26 5.62
CA GLY A 417 -9.42 -10.21 5.55
C GLY A 417 -9.34 -11.01 4.24
N ALA A 418 -10.41 -11.10 3.44
CA ALA A 418 -10.35 -11.67 2.10
C ALA A 418 -9.65 -10.76 1.08
N GLN A 419 -9.55 -9.45 1.35
CA GLN A 419 -9.01 -8.44 0.45
C GLN A 419 -7.59 -8.01 0.82
N ILE A 420 -7.16 -8.24 2.06
CA ILE A 420 -5.88 -7.78 2.60
C ILE A 420 -5.03 -8.96 3.05
N ILE A 421 -3.72 -8.74 3.10
CA ILE A 421 -2.75 -9.69 3.65
C ILE A 421 -2.13 -9.05 4.88
N VAL A 422 -2.31 -9.68 6.04
CA VAL A 422 -1.75 -9.21 7.32
C VAL A 422 -0.88 -10.30 7.92
N PRO A 423 0.37 -9.99 8.36
CA PRO A 423 1.23 -10.96 9.00
C PRO A 423 0.54 -11.63 10.18
N GLY A 424 0.58 -12.96 10.19
CA GLY A 424 0.04 -13.78 11.26
C GLY A 424 -1.41 -14.24 11.09
N ALA A 425 -2.18 -13.64 10.18
CA ALA A 425 -3.61 -13.93 10.01
C ALA A 425 -3.91 -14.98 8.93
N SER A 426 -3.00 -15.95 8.75
CA SER A 426 -2.96 -16.77 7.52
C SER A 426 -4.14 -17.74 7.36
N ALA A 427 -4.65 -18.35 8.43
CA ALA A 427 -5.76 -19.29 8.34
C ALA A 427 -7.08 -18.55 8.09
N TYR A 428 -7.35 -17.50 8.88
CA TYR A 428 -8.55 -16.69 8.74
C TYR A 428 -8.64 -16.04 7.35
N GLN A 429 -7.60 -15.32 6.93
CA GLN A 429 -7.64 -14.56 5.68
C GLN A 429 -7.78 -15.48 4.46
N THR A 430 -7.08 -16.61 4.44
CA THR A 430 -7.21 -17.59 3.35
C THR A 430 -8.58 -18.27 3.35
N SER A 431 -9.16 -18.59 4.52
CA SER A 431 -10.54 -19.13 4.62
C SER A 431 -11.58 -18.16 4.07
N LYS A 432 -11.47 -16.87 4.42
CA LYS A 432 -12.43 -15.84 4.00
C LYS A 432 -12.29 -15.53 2.52
N PHE A 433 -11.07 -15.57 1.97
CA PHE A 433 -10.84 -15.51 0.52
C PHE A 433 -11.43 -16.72 -0.22
N ALA A 434 -11.18 -17.95 0.27
CA ALA A 434 -11.75 -19.17 -0.31
C ALA A 434 -13.28 -19.13 -0.32
N LEU A 435 -13.91 -18.60 0.74
CA LEU A 435 -15.36 -18.44 0.84
C LEU A 435 -15.92 -17.51 -0.24
N CYS A 436 -15.21 -16.45 -0.61
CA CYS A 436 -15.62 -15.57 -1.71
C CYS A 436 -15.65 -16.33 -3.05
N HIS A 437 -14.60 -17.10 -3.34
CA HIS A 437 -14.58 -17.94 -4.54
C HIS A 437 -15.62 -19.07 -4.49
N PHE A 438 -15.89 -19.66 -3.33
CA PHE A 438 -16.96 -20.64 -3.17
C PHE A 438 -18.34 -20.04 -3.46
N THR A 439 -18.56 -18.78 -3.08
CA THR A 439 -19.77 -18.03 -3.41
C THR A 439 -19.93 -17.88 -4.94
N GLU A 440 -18.84 -17.64 -5.67
CA GLU A 440 -18.86 -17.62 -7.14
C GLU A 440 -19.22 -18.98 -7.75
N PHE A 441 -18.82 -20.10 -7.14
CA PHE A 441 -19.22 -21.43 -7.61
C PHE A 441 -20.71 -21.69 -7.42
N ILE A 442 -21.29 -21.27 -6.29
CA ILE A 442 -22.74 -21.36 -6.04
C ILE A 442 -23.50 -20.53 -7.09
N ASP A 443 -23.07 -19.27 -7.28
CA ASP A 443 -23.60 -18.38 -8.32
C ASP A 443 -23.55 -19.06 -9.69
N LYS A 444 -22.37 -19.48 -10.13
CA LYS A 444 -22.16 -20.09 -11.45
C LYS A 444 -23.06 -21.30 -11.71
N LYS A 445 -23.39 -22.08 -10.68
CA LYS A 445 -24.24 -23.27 -10.80
C LYS A 445 -25.74 -22.96 -10.76
N TYR A 446 -26.18 -22.07 -9.88
CA TYR A 446 -27.59 -21.90 -9.53
C TYR A 446 -28.19 -20.57 -9.99
N TYR A 447 -27.41 -19.63 -10.55
CA TYR A 447 -27.88 -18.32 -11.01
C TYR A 447 -29.07 -18.42 -12.00
N GLU A 448 -28.98 -19.30 -12.99
CA GLU A 448 -30.06 -19.54 -13.98
C GLU A 448 -31.35 -20.10 -13.35
N GLN A 449 -31.27 -20.70 -12.16
CA GLN A 449 -32.43 -21.15 -11.38
C GLN A 449 -32.99 -20.03 -10.48
N GLY A 450 -32.46 -18.82 -10.63
CA GLY A 450 -32.84 -17.62 -9.91
C GLY A 450 -32.25 -17.48 -8.51
N PHE A 451 -31.16 -18.20 -8.23
CA PHE A 451 -30.45 -18.15 -6.96
C PHE A 451 -29.57 -16.90 -6.86
N VAL A 452 -29.49 -16.30 -5.67
CA VAL A 452 -28.64 -15.13 -5.40
C VAL A 452 -27.66 -15.49 -4.29
N ALA A 453 -26.37 -15.56 -4.62
CA ALA A 453 -25.31 -15.87 -3.65
C ALA A 453 -24.39 -14.67 -3.49
N ILE A 454 -24.30 -14.09 -2.29
CA ILE A 454 -23.52 -12.87 -2.02
C ILE A 454 -22.53 -13.16 -0.89
N SER A 455 -21.30 -12.68 -1.02
CA SER A 455 -20.33 -12.69 0.08
C SER A 455 -20.15 -11.27 0.62
N ILE A 456 -20.09 -11.11 1.94
CA ILE A 456 -20.01 -9.78 2.55
C ILE A 456 -18.90 -9.67 3.60
N HIS A 457 -18.27 -8.50 3.69
CA HIS A 457 -17.58 -8.07 4.91
C HIS A 457 -18.59 -7.39 5.85
N PRO A 458 -18.78 -7.88 7.09
CA PRO A 458 -19.79 -7.35 8.02
C PRO A 458 -19.35 -6.11 8.81
N GLY A 459 -18.24 -5.46 8.45
CA GLY A 459 -17.68 -4.34 9.20
C GLY A 459 -16.79 -4.76 10.38
N GLY A 460 -16.15 -3.77 10.99
CA GLY A 460 -15.33 -3.88 12.19
C GLY A 460 -16.19 -3.79 13.45
N ILE A 461 -16.88 -4.88 13.79
CA ILE A 461 -17.74 -4.93 14.99
C ILE A 461 -16.96 -5.53 16.17
N LYS A 462 -17.01 -4.86 17.33
CA LYS A 462 -16.36 -5.34 18.56
C LYS A 462 -17.10 -6.56 19.16
N THR A 463 -16.75 -7.75 18.69
CA THR A 463 -17.25 -9.04 19.17
C THR A 463 -16.16 -9.80 19.94
N GLN A 464 -16.54 -10.84 20.71
CA GLN A 464 -15.54 -11.71 21.36
C GLN A 464 -14.59 -12.36 20.35
N LEU A 465 -15.10 -12.74 19.18
CA LEU A 465 -14.29 -13.29 18.08
C LEU A 465 -13.29 -12.23 17.58
N ALA A 466 -13.74 -11.00 17.33
CA ALA A 466 -12.89 -9.93 16.82
C ALA A 466 -11.78 -9.49 17.81
N LEU A 467 -11.96 -9.72 19.12
CA LEU A 467 -10.95 -9.39 20.13
C LEU A 467 -9.71 -10.30 20.09
N ASN A 468 -9.73 -11.40 19.33
CA ASN A 468 -8.55 -12.25 19.11
C ASN A 468 -7.49 -11.61 18.19
N ILE A 469 -7.81 -10.49 17.51
CA ILE A 469 -6.80 -9.70 16.81
C ILE A 469 -5.89 -8.96 17.81
N PRO A 470 -4.67 -8.54 17.41
CA PRO A 470 -3.78 -7.77 18.27
C PRO A 470 -4.47 -6.54 18.90
N PRO A 471 -4.27 -6.25 20.21
CA PRO A 471 -4.93 -5.15 20.90
C PRO A 471 -4.78 -3.78 20.21
N ALA A 472 -3.64 -3.55 19.56
CA ALA A 472 -3.37 -2.33 18.80
C ALA A 472 -4.37 -2.09 17.64
N MET A 473 -5.06 -3.13 17.18
CA MET A 473 -6.04 -3.04 16.10
C MET A 473 -7.48 -2.86 16.58
N HIS A 474 -7.75 -2.98 17.88
CA HIS A 474 -9.12 -2.90 18.43
C HIS A 474 -9.80 -1.55 18.17
N SER A 475 -9.05 -0.48 17.91
CA SER A 475 -9.59 0.83 17.53
C SER A 475 -10.33 0.82 16.19
N HIS A 476 -10.08 -0.17 15.33
CA HIS A 476 -10.79 -0.36 14.05
C HIS A 476 -12.10 -1.12 14.22
N LEU A 477 -12.42 -1.58 15.44
CA LEU A 477 -13.67 -2.26 15.75
C LEU A 477 -14.74 -1.23 16.21
N ASN A 478 -15.03 -0.26 15.36
CA ASN A 478 -15.85 0.91 15.68
C ASN A 478 -17.22 0.94 14.97
N ASP A 479 -17.58 -0.11 14.24
CA ASP A 479 -18.88 -0.22 13.56
C ASP A 479 -19.96 -0.74 14.52
N ARG A 480 -21.19 -0.23 14.34
CA ARG A 480 -22.38 -0.73 15.03
C ARG A 480 -22.80 -2.09 14.48
N LEU A 481 -23.32 -2.95 15.37
CA LEU A 481 -23.86 -4.26 14.99
C LEU A 481 -25.02 -4.12 14.01
N GLU A 482 -25.84 -3.08 14.22
CA GLU A 482 -27.02 -2.72 13.47
C GLU A 482 -26.70 -2.48 11.99
N LEU A 483 -25.55 -1.86 11.66
CA LEU A 483 -25.14 -1.63 10.28
C LEU A 483 -25.10 -2.94 9.45
N ALA A 484 -24.49 -3.98 10.00
CA ALA A 484 -24.39 -5.28 9.34
C ALA A 484 -25.75 -5.98 9.24
N ALA A 485 -26.52 -5.96 10.33
CA ALA A 485 -27.86 -6.55 10.37
C ALA A 485 -28.81 -5.87 9.36
N ASP A 486 -28.84 -4.55 9.35
CA ASP A 486 -29.73 -3.75 8.52
C ASP A 486 -29.34 -3.82 7.05
N THR A 487 -28.05 -3.95 6.74
CA THR A 487 -27.59 -4.23 5.37
C THR A 487 -28.03 -5.63 4.91
N MET A 488 -28.00 -6.64 5.77
CA MET A 488 -28.52 -7.98 5.43
C MET A 488 -30.05 -7.98 5.23
N VAL A 489 -30.78 -7.17 6.00
CA VAL A 489 -32.22 -6.92 5.78
C VAL A 489 -32.44 -6.22 4.44
N TRP A 490 -31.66 -5.18 4.15
CA TRP A 490 -31.69 -4.49 2.86
C TRP A 490 -31.45 -5.47 1.71
N LEU A 491 -30.40 -6.29 1.76
CA LEU A 491 -30.09 -7.31 0.74
C LEU A 491 -31.25 -8.28 0.51
N SER A 492 -32.01 -8.57 1.56
CA SER A 492 -33.06 -9.59 1.58
C SER A 492 -34.46 -9.07 1.23
N ARG A 493 -34.71 -7.75 1.31
CA ARG A 493 -36.05 -7.15 1.10
C ARG A 493 -36.56 -7.28 -0.34
N GLU A 494 -35.65 -7.36 -1.30
CA GLU A 494 -35.94 -7.50 -2.73
C GLU A 494 -34.77 -8.20 -3.42
N ARG A 495 -35.03 -8.74 -4.61
CA ARG A 495 -34.04 -9.55 -5.34
C ARG A 495 -32.93 -8.66 -5.94
N ARG A 496 -31.68 -8.94 -5.55
CA ARG A 496 -30.46 -8.28 -6.05
C ARG A 496 -29.56 -9.24 -6.80
N ASP A 497 -30.08 -9.84 -7.86
CA ASP A 497 -29.35 -10.79 -8.71
C ASP A 497 -28.04 -10.23 -9.30
N TRP A 498 -27.99 -8.92 -9.56
CA TRP A 498 -26.79 -8.23 -10.02
C TRP A 498 -25.62 -8.25 -9.03
N LEU A 499 -25.87 -8.54 -7.74
CA LEU A 499 -24.84 -8.79 -6.73
C LEU A 499 -24.46 -10.27 -6.61
N SER A 500 -25.13 -11.17 -7.32
CA SER A 500 -24.82 -12.61 -7.23
C SER A 500 -23.39 -12.90 -7.69
N GLY A 501 -22.73 -13.78 -6.93
CA GLY A 501 -21.33 -14.14 -7.05
C GLY A 501 -20.35 -13.00 -6.73
N ARG A 502 -20.78 -11.92 -6.04
CA ARG A 502 -19.92 -10.77 -5.74
C ARG A 502 -19.63 -10.63 -4.24
N PHE A 503 -18.55 -9.90 -3.96
CA PHE A 503 -18.14 -9.48 -2.64
C PHE A 503 -18.48 -8.01 -2.41
N ILE A 504 -19.16 -7.69 -1.31
CA ILE A 504 -19.44 -6.31 -0.90
C ILE A 504 -19.02 -6.07 0.56
N THR A 505 -18.88 -4.82 0.97
CA THR A 505 -18.72 -4.46 2.39
C THR A 505 -19.96 -3.72 2.87
N VAL A 506 -20.42 -4.00 4.10
CA VAL A 506 -21.58 -3.32 4.69
C VAL A 506 -21.28 -1.86 5.02
N ASN A 507 -20.00 -1.48 5.11
CA ASN A 507 -19.62 -0.09 5.34
C ASN A 507 -19.92 0.80 4.14
N TRP A 508 -20.14 0.26 2.94
CA TRP A 508 -20.44 1.07 1.77
C TRP A 508 -21.83 1.70 1.84
N ASP A 509 -21.98 2.88 1.24
CA ASP A 509 -23.30 3.42 0.96
C ASP A 509 -24.01 2.57 -0.11
N MET A 510 -25.00 1.81 0.34
CA MET A 510 -25.84 0.94 -0.50
C MET A 510 -26.69 1.68 -1.54
N GLU A 511 -27.01 2.97 -1.35
CA GLU A 511 -27.71 3.77 -2.36
C GLU A 511 -26.76 4.12 -3.50
N GLU A 512 -25.54 4.57 -3.16
CA GLU A 512 -24.49 4.80 -4.15
C GLU A 512 -24.13 3.50 -4.88
N LEU A 513 -23.99 2.39 -4.16
CA LEU A 513 -23.72 1.07 -4.74
C LEU A 513 -24.82 0.64 -5.73
N GLU A 514 -26.09 0.88 -5.40
CA GLU A 514 -27.21 0.57 -6.26
C GLU A 514 -27.20 1.42 -7.55
N ASN A 515 -26.81 2.70 -7.44
CA ASN A 515 -26.61 3.58 -8.60
C ASN A 515 -25.47 3.10 -9.53
N MET A 516 -24.53 2.30 -9.03
CA MET A 516 -23.42 1.72 -9.80
C MET A 516 -23.77 0.39 -10.49
N LYS A 517 -24.99 -0.15 -10.31
CA LYS A 517 -25.43 -1.45 -10.84
C LYS A 517 -25.03 -1.68 -12.31
N LYS A 518 -25.25 -0.68 -13.18
CA LYS A 518 -24.95 -0.79 -14.61
C LYS A 518 -23.45 -1.01 -14.86
N GLU A 519 -22.60 -0.25 -14.19
CA GLU A 519 -21.15 -0.36 -14.32
C GLU A 519 -20.64 -1.70 -13.77
N ILE A 520 -21.12 -2.10 -12.59
CA ILE A 520 -20.75 -3.35 -11.92
C ILE A 520 -21.05 -4.56 -12.83
N LEU A 521 -22.18 -4.55 -13.53
CA LEU A 521 -22.53 -5.59 -14.49
C LEU A 521 -21.65 -5.52 -15.75
N GLN A 522 -21.49 -4.34 -16.35
CA GLN A 522 -20.72 -4.17 -17.59
C GLN A 522 -19.25 -4.55 -17.45
N ARG A 523 -18.64 -4.20 -16.32
CA ARG A 523 -17.22 -4.43 -16.04
C ARG A 523 -16.97 -5.69 -15.20
N ASN A 524 -18.03 -6.41 -14.83
CA ASN A 524 -17.99 -7.59 -13.96
C ASN A 524 -17.16 -7.35 -12.67
N LEU A 525 -17.41 -6.21 -12.03
CA LEU A 525 -16.68 -5.79 -10.82
C LEU A 525 -17.13 -6.60 -9.60
N LEU A 526 -16.39 -6.42 -8.50
CA LEU A 526 -16.67 -7.00 -7.18
C LEU A 526 -16.50 -8.54 -7.12
N LYS A 527 -15.74 -9.10 -8.07
CA LYS A 527 -15.30 -10.50 -8.07
C LYS A 527 -13.78 -10.57 -7.98
N PHE A 528 -13.24 -11.64 -7.42
CA PHE A 528 -11.79 -11.80 -7.30
C PHE A 528 -11.20 -12.26 -8.62
N ARG A 529 -10.37 -11.43 -9.26
CA ARG A 529 -9.75 -11.71 -10.56
C ARG A 529 -8.28 -11.34 -10.50
N MET A 530 -7.47 -12.01 -11.32
CA MET A 530 -6.11 -11.57 -11.57
C MET A 530 -6.16 -10.22 -12.29
N THR A 531 -5.39 -9.26 -11.79
CA THR A 531 -5.10 -8.01 -12.49
C THR A 531 -4.08 -8.32 -13.59
N THR A 532 -4.45 -8.10 -14.85
CA THR A 532 -3.58 -8.32 -16.02
C THR A 532 -3.30 -7.01 -16.73
#